data_AF-A0A1Z4JDG6-F1
#
_entry.id   AF-A0A1Z4JDG6-F1
#
_cell.length_a   1.000
_cell.length_b   1.000
_cell.length_c   1.000
_cell.angle_alpha   90.00
_cell.angle_beta   90.00
_cell.angle_gamma   90.00
#
_symmetry.space_group_name_H-M   'P 1'
#
loop_
_entity.id
_entity.type
_entity.pdbx_description
1 polymer ?
#
loop_
_entity_poly.entity_id
_entity_poly.type
_entity_poly.pdbx_seq_one_letter_code
_entity_poly.pdbx_strand_id
1 'polypeptide(L)'
;MGIRSKIRQFLKKRCPWKFVRSPFLRYFAFQDPIDCIFYALSLTQQPFFIQVGANDGINGDPIYPFILKWNWSGVKVEPVRYIFQELEKNFKDFSNIILENSAIAHTNNSQKFYYLKQDSAAPEWYSQLGSFSLPTILKHAQWIPDLEERLMTSDVPCLTFEELCDKHHIHHIDVIHIDTEGYDFEIIKLIDFEKFRPAIVLYEHKHLNVSDQHLCRQHLESFGYQFISTSRDTLAVLESPQLHKAWNIVIGTR
;
A
#
# COMPACT_ATOMS: atom_id res chain seq x y z
N MET A 1 2.04 -19.20 25.98
CA MET A 1 2.87 -18.05 25.52
C MET A 1 4.31 -18.24 25.97
N GLY A 2 5.22 -18.62 25.06
CA GLY A 2 6.61 -18.93 25.39
C GLY A 2 7.45 -17.71 25.76
N ILE A 3 8.57 -17.93 26.45
CA ILE A 3 9.56 -16.91 26.88
C ILE A 3 9.98 -15.98 25.72
N ARG A 4 10.13 -16.55 24.51
CA ARG A 4 10.39 -15.78 23.28
C ARG A 4 9.31 -14.76 22.95
N SER A 5 8.02 -15.06 23.17
CA SER A 5 6.92 -14.11 22.89
C SER A 5 6.92 -12.92 23.86
N LYS A 6 7.28 -13.15 25.13
CA LYS A 6 7.38 -12.08 26.15
C LYS A 6 8.56 -11.15 25.89
N ILE A 7 9.72 -11.69 25.51
CA ILE A 7 10.90 -10.89 25.12
C ILE A 7 10.61 -10.06 23.87
N ARG A 8 9.90 -10.63 22.88
CA ARG A 8 9.49 -9.92 21.65
C ARG A 8 8.51 -8.78 21.93
N GLN A 9 7.46 -9.03 22.71
CA GLN A 9 6.50 -8.00 23.09
C GLN A 9 7.15 -6.87 23.92
N PHE A 10 8.16 -7.22 24.73
CA PHE A 10 8.98 -6.26 25.47
C PHE A 10 9.85 -5.39 24.54
N LEU A 11 10.52 -5.98 23.54
CA LEU A 11 11.32 -5.24 22.57
C LEU A 11 10.47 -4.31 21.70
N LYS A 12 9.29 -4.75 21.25
CA LYS A 12 8.34 -3.94 20.45
C LYS A 12 7.88 -2.68 21.18
N LYS A 13 7.82 -2.70 22.52
CA LYS A 13 7.41 -1.57 23.37
C LYS A 13 8.54 -0.61 23.76
N ARG A 14 9.81 -1.04 23.73
CA ARG A 14 10.95 -0.25 24.26
C ARG A 14 12.06 0.05 23.26
N CYS A 15 12.19 -0.72 22.18
CA CYS A 15 13.21 -0.46 21.17
C CYS A 15 12.58 0.42 20.09
N PRO A 16 12.94 1.72 20.01
CA PRO A 16 12.29 2.58 19.05
C PRO A 16 12.70 2.13 17.65
N TRP A 17 11.70 1.99 16.77
CA TRP A 17 11.82 1.55 15.38
C TRP A 17 13.02 2.17 14.63
N LYS A 18 13.39 3.40 14.99
CA LYS A 18 14.53 4.13 14.41
C LYS A 18 15.92 3.57 14.77
N PHE A 19 16.08 2.81 15.85
CA PHE A 19 17.39 2.38 16.38
C PHE A 19 17.80 0.96 15.99
N VAL A 20 16.90 0.15 15.43
CA VAL A 20 17.24 -1.20 14.97
C VAL A 20 17.89 -1.12 13.58
N ARG A 21 19.22 -1.24 13.51
CA ARG A 21 20.02 -0.99 12.31
C ARG A 21 20.34 -2.24 11.45
N SER A 22 19.71 -3.38 11.71
CA SER A 22 19.93 -4.63 10.96
C SER A 22 18.60 -5.23 10.51
N PRO A 23 18.44 -5.67 9.25
CA PRO A 23 17.21 -6.32 8.78
C PRO A 23 16.83 -7.53 9.64
N PHE A 24 17.83 -8.32 10.06
CA PHE A 24 17.62 -9.48 10.92
C PHE A 24 17.04 -9.09 12.29
N LEU A 25 17.67 -8.12 12.97
CA LEU A 25 17.19 -7.67 14.28
C LEU A 25 15.82 -7.00 14.20
N ARG A 26 15.57 -6.29 13.09
CA ARG A 26 14.31 -5.62 12.82
C ARG A 26 13.17 -6.62 12.65
N TYR A 27 13.36 -7.59 11.76
CA TYR A 27 12.39 -8.66 11.59
C TYR A 27 12.21 -9.50 12.86
N PHE A 28 13.29 -9.80 13.60
CA PHE A 28 13.19 -10.51 14.88
C PHE A 28 12.35 -9.75 15.93
N ALA A 29 12.46 -8.43 15.98
CA ALA A 29 11.74 -7.59 16.93
C ALA A 29 10.27 -7.36 16.54
N PHE A 30 10.00 -7.08 15.26
CA PHE A 30 8.69 -6.63 14.79
C PHE A 30 7.85 -7.74 14.14
N GLN A 31 8.51 -8.76 13.58
CA GLN A 31 7.91 -9.85 12.78
C GLN A 31 7.08 -9.32 11.61
N ASP A 32 7.57 -8.24 11.01
CA ASP A 32 6.92 -7.54 9.91
C ASP A 32 7.79 -7.69 8.65
N PRO A 33 7.35 -8.51 7.67
CA PRO A 33 8.13 -8.74 6.46
C PRO A 33 8.17 -7.50 5.55
N ILE A 34 7.10 -6.72 5.50
CA ILE A 34 7.01 -5.51 4.67
C ILE A 34 8.04 -4.50 5.16
N ASP A 35 8.03 -4.25 6.46
CA ASP A 35 8.97 -3.36 7.13
C ASP A 35 10.45 -3.79 6.94
N CYS A 36 10.73 -5.10 7.02
CA CYS A 36 12.08 -5.65 6.82
C CYS A 36 12.58 -5.42 5.38
N ILE A 37 11.73 -5.69 4.39
CA ILE A 37 12.07 -5.56 2.98
C ILE A 37 12.22 -4.08 2.57
N PHE A 38 11.29 -3.21 2.98
CA PHE A 38 11.41 -1.76 2.76
C PHE A 38 12.66 -1.18 3.44
N TYR A 39 12.99 -1.66 4.64
CA TYR A 39 14.23 -1.28 5.29
C TYR A 39 15.47 -1.69 4.49
N ALA A 40 15.50 -2.92 3.98
CA ALA A 40 16.62 -3.40 3.18
C ALA A 40 16.77 -2.57 1.89
N LEU A 41 15.67 -2.28 1.19
CA LEU A 41 15.69 -1.42 0.00
C LEU A 41 16.29 -0.05 0.32
N SER A 42 15.84 0.57 1.42
CA SER A 42 16.29 1.89 1.89
C SER A 42 17.78 1.96 2.25
N LEU A 43 18.45 0.82 2.47
CA LEU A 43 19.89 0.79 2.74
C LEU A 43 20.72 0.80 1.45
N THR A 44 20.10 0.47 0.31
CA THR A 44 20.81 0.23 -0.95
C THR A 44 20.55 1.30 -2.00
N GLN A 45 19.43 2.02 -1.90
CA GLN A 45 19.03 3.03 -2.87
C GLN A 45 18.01 4.01 -2.29
N GLN A 46 17.76 5.10 -3.02
CA GLN A 46 16.63 5.99 -2.82
C GLN A 46 15.50 5.54 -3.76
N PRO A 47 14.45 4.88 -3.25
CA PRO A 47 13.44 4.30 -4.11
C PRO A 47 12.42 5.35 -4.58
N PHE A 48 11.90 5.10 -5.77
CA PHE A 48 10.71 5.76 -6.29
C PHE A 48 9.50 4.83 -6.16
N PHE A 49 8.42 5.30 -5.51
CA PHE A 49 7.21 4.52 -5.32
C PHE A 49 5.99 5.10 -6.04
N ILE A 50 5.02 4.25 -6.37
CA ILE A 50 3.64 4.64 -6.65
C ILE A 50 2.74 3.96 -5.62
N GLN A 51 1.89 4.75 -4.96
CA GLN A 51 0.90 4.27 -4.03
C GLN A 51 -0.51 4.63 -4.51
N VAL A 52 -1.35 3.62 -4.71
CA VAL A 52 -2.75 3.77 -5.09
C VAL A 52 -3.63 3.44 -3.90
N GLY A 53 -4.53 4.38 -3.53
CA GLY A 53 -5.27 4.31 -2.28
C GLY A 53 -4.44 4.84 -1.12
N ALA A 54 -3.95 6.08 -1.24
CA ALA A 54 -3.07 6.67 -0.24
C ALA A 54 -3.79 7.13 1.03
N ASN A 55 -5.12 7.34 0.99
CA ASN A 55 -5.88 7.95 2.07
C ASN A 55 -5.21 9.26 2.53
N ASP A 56 -5.04 9.48 3.84
CA ASP A 56 -4.32 10.64 4.39
C ASP A 56 -2.78 10.52 4.31
N GLY A 57 -2.29 9.39 3.81
CA GLY A 57 -0.88 9.07 3.62
C GLY A 57 -0.06 8.90 4.91
N ILE A 58 -0.71 8.81 6.07
CA ILE A 58 -0.06 8.65 7.38
C ILE A 58 -0.63 7.45 8.12
N ASN A 59 -1.95 7.39 8.31
CA ASN A 59 -2.58 6.42 9.18
C ASN A 59 -2.67 5.06 8.48
N GLY A 60 -1.95 4.08 9.04
CA GLY A 60 -1.86 2.73 8.45
C GLY A 60 -0.94 2.63 7.23
N ASP A 61 -0.27 3.72 6.83
CA ASP A 61 0.57 3.75 5.63
C ASP A 61 1.94 3.09 5.88
N PRO A 62 2.27 1.97 5.20
CA PRO A 62 3.54 1.26 5.41
C PRO A 62 4.75 2.00 4.82
N ILE A 63 4.55 2.95 3.91
CA ILE A 63 5.60 3.72 3.22
C ILE A 63 5.95 5.00 4.02
N TYR A 64 4.98 5.61 4.70
CA TYR A 64 5.18 6.89 5.42
C TYR A 64 6.41 6.92 6.36
N PRO A 65 6.69 5.89 7.18
CA PRO A 65 7.88 5.88 8.02
C PRO A 65 9.20 5.95 7.22
N PHE A 66 9.20 5.46 5.97
CA PHE A 66 10.36 5.47 5.09
C PHE A 66 10.52 6.78 4.35
N ILE A 67 9.43 7.48 4.02
CA ILE A 67 9.47 8.88 3.57
C ILE A 67 10.14 9.74 4.64
N LEU A 68 9.68 9.67 5.89
CA LEU A 68 10.21 10.49 6.98
C LEU A 68 11.70 10.26 7.28
N LYS A 69 12.18 9.03 7.16
CA LYS A 69 13.53 8.64 7.61
C LYS A 69 14.54 8.56 6.47
N TRP A 70 14.12 8.21 5.27
CA TRP A 70 15.00 8.00 4.11
C TRP A 70 14.64 8.86 2.90
N ASN A 71 13.66 9.76 3.01
CA ASN A 71 13.29 10.65 1.92
C ASN A 71 12.92 9.89 0.64
N TRP A 72 12.18 8.78 0.79
CA TRP A 72 11.58 8.06 -0.34
C TRP A 72 10.79 9.03 -1.20
N SER A 73 10.96 8.97 -2.52
CA SER A 73 10.25 9.84 -3.46
C SER A 73 9.14 9.03 -4.14
N GLY A 74 8.07 9.67 -4.59
CA GLY A 74 7.01 8.91 -5.25
C GLY A 74 5.72 9.66 -5.45
N VAL A 75 4.73 8.92 -5.95
CA VAL A 75 3.36 9.42 -6.19
C VAL A 75 2.39 8.77 -5.21
N LYS A 76 1.54 9.58 -4.59
CA LYS A 76 0.39 9.13 -3.79
C LYS A 76 -0.90 9.50 -4.50
N VAL A 77 -1.75 8.49 -4.74
CA VAL A 77 -3.01 8.62 -5.48
C VAL A 77 -4.17 8.40 -4.51
N GLU A 78 -5.07 9.38 -4.41
CA GLU A 78 -6.27 9.31 -3.56
C GLU A 78 -7.47 9.98 -4.27
N PRO A 79 -8.55 9.25 -4.61
CA PRO A 79 -9.66 9.78 -5.39
C PRO A 79 -10.65 10.66 -4.60
N VAL A 80 -10.84 10.41 -3.30
CA VAL A 80 -11.89 11.09 -2.52
C VAL A 80 -11.42 12.49 -2.14
N ARG A 81 -12.09 13.53 -2.66
CA ARG A 81 -11.59 14.92 -2.56
C ARG A 81 -11.30 15.38 -1.14
N TYR A 82 -12.18 15.12 -0.17
CA TYR A 82 -11.95 15.59 1.21
C TYR A 82 -10.79 14.86 1.88
N ILE A 83 -10.55 13.59 1.54
CA ILE A 83 -9.42 12.80 2.03
C ILE A 83 -8.13 13.29 1.37
N PHE A 84 -8.17 13.52 0.06
CA PHE A 84 -7.05 14.10 -0.68
C PHE A 84 -6.64 15.48 -0.11
N GLN A 85 -7.59 16.29 0.36
CA GLN A 85 -7.26 17.55 1.03
C GLN A 85 -6.49 17.36 2.34
N GLU A 86 -6.77 16.30 3.10
CA GLU A 86 -5.96 15.95 4.28
C GLU A 86 -4.58 15.42 3.87
N LEU A 87 -4.51 14.63 2.80
CA LEU A 87 -3.25 14.21 2.20
C LEU A 87 -2.39 15.42 1.76
N GLU A 88 -2.97 16.42 1.10
CA GLU A 88 -2.30 17.68 0.73
C GLU A 88 -1.74 18.39 1.96
N LYS A 89 -2.51 18.48 3.04
CA LYS A 89 -2.04 19.12 4.29
C LYS A 89 -0.89 18.35 4.93
N ASN A 90 -0.98 17.02 4.96
CA ASN A 90 0.03 16.13 5.56
C ASN A 90 1.35 16.16 4.78
N PHE A 91 1.30 16.35 3.46
CA PHE A 91 2.47 16.29 2.59
C PHE A 91 2.94 17.66 2.04
N LYS A 92 2.37 18.77 2.52
CA LYS A 92 2.69 20.14 2.04
C LYS A 92 4.18 20.50 2.06
N ASP A 93 4.95 19.93 2.99
CA ASP A 93 6.38 20.22 3.19
C ASP A 93 7.29 19.16 2.54
N PHE A 94 6.73 18.19 1.82
CA PHE A 94 7.46 17.08 1.19
C PHE A 94 7.58 17.29 -0.33
N SER A 95 8.60 18.03 -0.75
CA SER A 95 8.84 18.34 -2.16
C SER A 95 9.19 17.13 -3.04
N ASN A 96 9.50 15.98 -2.42
CA ASN A 96 9.81 14.71 -3.06
C ASN A 96 8.58 13.83 -3.31
N ILE A 97 7.38 14.29 -2.92
CA ILE A 97 6.13 13.55 -3.05
C ILE A 97 5.20 14.30 -3.98
N ILE A 98 4.69 13.58 -4.99
CA ILE A 98 3.67 14.04 -5.91
C ILE A 98 2.31 13.51 -5.42
N LEU A 99 1.29 14.35 -5.43
CA LEU A 99 -0.07 14.00 -5.03
C LEU A 99 -1.00 14.03 -6.25
N GLU A 100 -1.77 12.96 -6.45
CA GLU A 100 -2.73 12.84 -7.54
C GLU A 100 -4.16 12.60 -6.99
N ASN A 101 -5.10 13.50 -7.33
CA ASN A 101 -6.50 13.35 -6.98
C ASN A 101 -7.29 12.65 -8.10
N SER A 102 -6.98 11.38 -8.30
CA SER A 102 -7.68 10.51 -9.24
C SER A 102 -7.82 9.11 -8.66
N ALA A 103 -8.63 8.26 -9.29
CA ALA A 103 -8.54 6.81 -9.13
C ALA A 103 -7.71 6.23 -10.29
N ILE A 104 -7.17 5.02 -10.10
CA ILE A 104 -6.57 4.25 -11.20
C ILE A 104 -7.59 3.25 -11.73
N ALA A 105 -7.84 3.30 -13.04
CA ALA A 105 -8.86 2.50 -13.71
C ALA A 105 -8.52 2.22 -15.18
N HIS A 106 -9.38 1.46 -15.87
CA HIS A 106 -9.20 1.06 -17.27
C HIS A 106 -9.27 2.22 -18.28
N THR A 107 -9.83 3.37 -17.92
CA THR A 107 -9.98 4.53 -18.82
C THR A 107 -9.79 5.85 -18.08
N ASN A 108 -9.44 6.90 -18.82
CA ASN A 108 -9.21 8.26 -18.30
C ASN A 108 -10.52 9.06 -18.03
N ASN A 109 -11.66 8.37 -17.93
CA ASN A 109 -12.96 8.99 -17.71
C ASN A 109 -13.33 9.02 -16.23
N SER A 110 -14.12 10.00 -15.82
CA SER A 110 -14.69 9.98 -14.48
C SER A 110 -15.62 8.77 -14.28
N GLN A 111 -15.52 8.13 -13.11
CA GLN A 111 -16.34 6.97 -12.77
C GLN A 111 -16.95 7.14 -11.38
N LYS A 112 -18.13 6.55 -11.21
CA LYS A 112 -18.83 6.55 -9.94
C LYS A 112 -18.03 5.82 -8.87
N PHE A 113 -17.80 6.51 -7.75
CA PHE A 113 -17.09 5.99 -6.60
C PHE A 113 -17.98 6.05 -5.36
N TYR A 114 -17.78 5.11 -4.43
CA TYR A 114 -18.53 5.01 -3.19
C TYR A 114 -17.56 5.13 -2.02
N TYR A 115 -17.90 5.97 -1.06
CA TYR A 115 -17.06 6.25 0.11
C TYR A 115 -17.94 6.75 1.27
N LEU A 116 -17.38 6.97 2.45
CA LEU A 116 -18.13 7.47 3.60
C LEU A 116 -17.94 8.99 3.80
N LYS A 117 -18.99 9.68 4.26
CA LYS A 117 -18.97 11.12 4.56
C LYS A 117 -17.91 11.44 5.62
N GLN A 118 -17.26 12.61 5.53
CA GLN A 118 -16.26 13.00 6.52
C GLN A 118 -16.84 13.02 7.94
N ASP A 119 -16.16 12.34 8.87
CA ASP A 119 -16.51 12.32 10.30
C ASP A 119 -15.22 12.31 11.14
N SER A 120 -14.93 13.42 11.81
CA SER A 120 -13.74 13.56 12.65
C SER A 120 -13.81 12.77 13.97
N ALA A 121 -15.01 12.31 14.37
CA ALA A 121 -15.19 11.48 15.56
C ALA A 121 -15.12 9.98 15.25
N ALA A 122 -15.07 9.61 13.97
CA ALA A 122 -14.98 8.22 13.55
C ALA A 122 -13.57 7.65 13.78
N PRO A 123 -13.43 6.32 13.92
CA PRO A 123 -12.12 5.67 14.01
C PRO A 123 -11.24 5.93 12.78
N GLU A 124 -9.92 5.84 12.93
CA GLU A 124 -8.95 6.12 11.84
C GLU A 124 -9.23 5.32 10.55
N TRP A 125 -9.61 4.05 10.67
CA TRP A 125 -9.93 3.17 9.54
C TRP A 125 -11.19 3.57 8.76
N TYR A 126 -12.03 4.46 9.30
CA TYR A 126 -13.28 4.88 8.66
C TYR A 126 -13.05 5.60 7.32
N SER A 127 -12.03 6.45 7.27
CA SER A 127 -11.64 7.18 6.06
C SER A 127 -11.07 6.26 4.97
N GLN A 128 -10.57 5.07 5.34
CA GLN A 128 -9.97 4.12 4.40
C GLN A 128 -11.03 3.38 3.55
N LEU A 129 -12.32 3.57 3.83
CA LEU A 129 -13.40 2.89 3.13
C LEU A 129 -13.84 3.67 1.87
N GLY A 130 -13.27 3.29 0.73
CA GLY A 130 -13.62 3.81 -0.59
C GLY A 130 -13.43 2.78 -1.71
N SER A 131 -14.39 2.63 -2.63
CA SER A 131 -14.31 1.63 -3.69
C SER A 131 -15.20 1.97 -4.89
N PHE A 132 -14.86 1.43 -6.07
CA PHE A 132 -15.77 1.35 -7.22
C PHE A 132 -16.95 0.39 -6.98
N SER A 133 -16.84 -0.50 -5.99
CA SER A 133 -17.84 -1.51 -5.66
C SER A 133 -18.67 -1.11 -4.44
N LEU A 134 -19.92 -0.70 -4.67
CA LEU A 134 -20.89 -0.49 -3.59
C LEU A 134 -21.03 -1.73 -2.69
N PRO A 135 -21.16 -2.97 -3.21
CA PRO A 135 -21.20 -4.16 -2.36
C PRO A 135 -19.98 -4.34 -1.46
N THR A 136 -18.80 -3.83 -1.86
CA THR A 136 -17.61 -3.88 -0.98
C THR A 136 -17.79 -2.98 0.23
N ILE A 137 -18.25 -1.74 0.03
CA ILE A 137 -18.51 -0.80 1.12
C ILE A 137 -19.62 -1.30 2.06
N LEU A 138 -20.71 -1.84 1.50
CA LEU A 138 -21.86 -2.29 2.30
C LEU A 138 -21.54 -3.46 3.25
N LYS A 139 -20.49 -4.27 2.98
CA LYS A 139 -20.05 -5.33 3.91
C LYS A 139 -19.60 -4.81 5.28
N HIS A 140 -19.31 -3.51 5.37
CA HIS A 140 -18.88 -2.87 6.61
C HIS A 140 -20.04 -2.44 7.52
N ALA A 141 -21.30 -2.64 7.11
CA ALA A 141 -22.48 -2.30 7.90
C ALA A 141 -22.54 -3.02 9.26
N GLN A 142 -21.87 -4.18 9.38
CA GLN A 142 -21.74 -4.89 10.66
C GLN A 142 -20.91 -4.11 11.71
N TRP A 143 -20.01 -3.22 11.28
CA TRP A 143 -19.18 -2.39 12.15
C TRP A 143 -19.66 -0.93 12.20
N ILE A 144 -20.47 -0.51 11.23
CA ILE A 144 -21.05 0.82 11.12
C ILE A 144 -22.57 0.66 10.97
N PRO A 145 -23.34 0.64 12.07
CA PRO A 145 -24.78 0.38 12.02
C PRO A 145 -25.59 1.36 11.15
N ASP A 146 -25.13 2.61 11.02
CA ASP A 146 -25.73 3.68 10.21
C ASP A 146 -24.97 3.93 8.89
N LEU A 147 -24.32 2.89 8.33
CA LEU A 147 -23.48 3.01 7.14
C LEU A 147 -24.21 3.62 5.94
N GLU A 148 -25.46 3.21 5.70
CA GLU A 148 -26.23 3.71 4.56
C GLU A 148 -26.50 5.22 4.65
N GLU A 149 -26.67 5.76 5.87
CA GLU A 149 -26.83 7.20 6.12
C GLU A 149 -25.50 7.98 6.03
N ARG A 150 -24.38 7.25 5.96
CA ARG A 150 -23.02 7.78 5.84
C ARG A 150 -22.46 7.62 4.43
N LEU A 151 -23.09 6.80 3.60
CA LEU A 151 -22.66 6.50 2.25
C LEU A 151 -22.75 7.75 1.38
N MET A 152 -21.65 8.07 0.74
CA MET A 152 -21.52 9.11 -0.26
C MET A 152 -21.22 8.47 -1.61
N THR A 153 -21.62 9.16 -2.66
CA THR A 153 -21.26 8.81 -4.03
C THR A 153 -20.94 10.06 -4.83
N SER A 154 -19.89 9.99 -5.63
CA SER A 154 -19.51 11.03 -6.59
C SER A 154 -18.79 10.40 -7.76
N ASP A 155 -18.81 11.07 -8.92
CA ASP A 155 -17.89 10.73 -10.00
C ASP A 155 -16.51 11.29 -9.67
N VAL A 156 -15.49 10.43 -9.63
CA VAL A 156 -14.09 10.81 -9.41
C VAL A 156 -13.33 10.76 -10.73
N PRO A 157 -12.36 11.67 -10.99
CA PRO A 157 -11.47 11.54 -12.14
C PRO A 157 -10.72 10.21 -12.09
N CYS A 158 -10.56 9.54 -13.22
CA CYS A 158 -9.73 8.34 -13.31
C CYS A 158 -8.60 8.56 -14.30
N LEU A 159 -7.48 7.88 -14.06
CA LEU A 159 -6.37 7.75 -14.99
C LEU A 159 -6.10 6.25 -15.19
N THR A 160 -5.62 5.87 -16.38
CA THR A 160 -4.91 4.59 -16.52
C THR A 160 -3.58 4.66 -15.78
N PHE A 161 -3.00 3.50 -15.45
CA PHE A 161 -1.67 3.46 -14.84
C PHE A 161 -0.60 4.11 -15.75
N GLU A 162 -0.74 3.91 -17.07
CA GLU A 162 0.13 4.53 -18.07
C GLU A 162 -0.02 6.06 -18.10
N GLU A 163 -1.26 6.58 -18.13
CA GLU A 163 -1.50 8.02 -18.13
C GLU A 163 -0.99 8.69 -16.83
N LEU A 164 -1.12 8.02 -15.69
CA LEU A 164 -0.51 8.47 -14.43
C LEU A 164 1.01 8.63 -14.59
N CYS A 165 1.66 7.62 -15.18
CA CYS A 165 3.10 7.65 -15.41
C CYS A 165 3.50 8.76 -16.38
N ASP A 166 2.79 8.92 -17.49
CA ASP A 166 3.10 9.93 -18.50
C ASP A 166 2.89 11.35 -17.97
N LYS A 167 1.78 11.60 -17.27
CA LYS A 167 1.44 12.89 -16.64
C LYS A 167 2.53 13.38 -15.69
N HIS A 168 3.13 12.47 -14.93
CA HIS A 168 4.14 12.78 -13.92
C HIS A 168 5.57 12.43 -14.36
N HIS A 169 5.77 12.11 -15.64
CA HIS A 169 7.06 11.75 -16.23
C HIS A 169 7.79 10.63 -15.48
N ILE A 170 7.05 9.59 -15.09
CA ILE A 170 7.55 8.44 -14.34
C ILE A 170 8.14 7.42 -15.32
N HIS A 171 9.45 7.26 -15.26
CA HIS A 171 10.18 6.30 -16.11
C HIS A 171 10.73 5.10 -15.33
N HIS A 172 10.69 5.15 -14.00
CA HIS A 172 11.24 4.12 -13.12
C HIS A 172 10.38 3.99 -11.86
N ILE A 173 10.15 2.75 -11.43
CA ILE A 173 9.35 2.44 -10.24
C ILE A 173 10.04 1.31 -9.49
N ASP A 174 10.37 1.51 -8.22
CA ASP A 174 10.94 0.45 -7.36
C ASP A 174 9.87 -0.27 -6.55
N VAL A 175 8.85 0.47 -6.13
CA VAL A 175 7.78 -0.03 -5.25
C VAL A 175 6.42 0.40 -5.77
N ILE A 176 5.52 -0.56 -5.93
CA ILE A 176 4.10 -0.29 -6.13
C ILE A 176 3.36 -0.74 -4.87
N HIS A 177 2.55 0.14 -4.30
CA HIS A 177 1.63 -0.17 -3.21
C HIS A 177 0.19 0.09 -3.66
N ILE A 178 -0.69 -0.89 -3.47
CA ILE A 178 -2.10 -0.79 -3.85
C ILE A 178 -2.93 -1.20 -2.65
N ASP A 179 -3.84 -0.33 -2.23
CA ASP A 179 -4.78 -0.58 -1.14
C ASP A 179 -6.11 0.07 -1.52
N THR A 180 -6.94 -0.64 -2.29
CA THR A 180 -8.11 -0.05 -2.97
C THR A 180 -9.41 -0.76 -2.66
N GLU A 181 -9.49 -1.40 -1.48
CA GLU A 181 -10.69 -2.05 -0.97
C GLU A 181 -11.31 -2.97 -2.05
N GLY A 182 -10.48 -3.82 -2.66
CA GLY A 182 -10.89 -4.89 -3.57
C GLY A 182 -10.80 -4.58 -5.06
N TYR A 183 -10.30 -3.41 -5.47
CA TYR A 183 -9.97 -3.13 -6.88
C TYR A 183 -8.50 -3.44 -7.23
N ASP A 184 -7.77 -4.04 -6.29
CA ASP A 184 -6.33 -4.20 -6.32
C ASP A 184 -5.84 -5.02 -7.51
N PHE A 185 -6.49 -6.16 -7.79
CA PHE A 185 -6.11 -6.99 -8.94
C PHE A 185 -6.47 -6.32 -10.28
N GLU A 186 -7.53 -5.52 -10.33
CA GLU A 186 -7.85 -4.74 -11.54
C GLU A 186 -6.73 -3.75 -11.85
N ILE A 187 -6.19 -3.06 -10.84
CA ILE A 187 -5.05 -2.15 -11.01
C ILE A 187 -3.78 -2.92 -11.39
N ILE A 188 -3.53 -4.07 -10.76
CA ILE A 188 -2.35 -4.90 -11.07
C ILE A 188 -2.32 -5.27 -12.56
N LYS A 189 -3.46 -5.65 -13.15
CA LYS A 189 -3.55 -5.98 -14.58
C LYS A 189 -3.25 -4.81 -15.53
N LEU A 190 -3.35 -3.56 -15.04
CA LEU A 190 -3.06 -2.36 -15.83
C LEU A 190 -1.57 -2.01 -15.86
N ILE A 191 -0.76 -2.64 -15.01
CA ILE A 191 0.66 -2.32 -14.90
C ILE A 191 1.43 -3.11 -15.97
N ASP A 192 2.22 -2.41 -16.77
CA ASP A 192 3.20 -3.03 -17.65
C ASP A 192 4.43 -3.49 -16.85
N PHE A 193 4.39 -4.75 -16.40
CA PHE A 193 5.45 -5.38 -15.63
C PHE A 193 6.70 -5.72 -16.45
N GLU A 194 6.62 -5.73 -17.79
CA GLU A 194 7.81 -5.87 -18.64
C GLU A 194 8.58 -4.55 -18.71
N LYS A 195 7.85 -3.42 -18.81
CA LYS A 195 8.42 -2.06 -18.83
C LYS A 195 8.95 -1.62 -17.47
N PHE A 196 8.11 -1.60 -16.44
CA PHE A 196 8.46 -0.98 -15.15
C PHE A 196 9.19 -1.93 -14.21
N ARG A 197 8.79 -3.21 -14.22
CA ARG A 197 9.42 -4.31 -13.49
C ARG A 197 9.84 -3.96 -12.03
N PRO A 198 8.95 -3.39 -11.21
CA PRO A 198 9.30 -2.91 -9.87
C PRO A 198 9.87 -4.02 -8.99
N ALA A 199 10.84 -3.68 -8.14
CA ALA A 199 11.43 -4.66 -7.23
C ALA A 199 10.40 -5.22 -6.23
N ILE A 200 9.39 -4.42 -5.88
CA ILE A 200 8.37 -4.77 -4.90
C ILE A 200 6.97 -4.35 -5.39
N VAL A 201 6.01 -5.25 -5.25
CA VAL A 201 4.57 -4.96 -5.33
C VAL A 201 3.94 -5.38 -4.01
N LEU A 202 3.32 -4.43 -3.30
CA LEU A 202 2.53 -4.67 -2.10
C LEU A 202 1.07 -4.38 -2.44
N TYR A 203 0.17 -5.33 -2.18
CA TYR A 203 -1.26 -5.13 -2.45
C TYR A 203 -2.15 -5.73 -1.37
N GLU A 204 -3.32 -5.16 -1.16
CA GLU A 204 -4.31 -5.70 -0.23
C GLU A 204 -5.05 -6.88 -0.88
N HIS A 205 -4.87 -8.09 -0.34
CA HIS A 205 -5.58 -9.28 -0.85
C HIS A 205 -6.86 -9.58 -0.09
N LYS A 206 -7.05 -8.99 1.10
CA LYS A 206 -8.17 -9.28 2.02
C LYS A 206 -9.54 -9.10 1.36
N HIS A 207 -9.67 -8.11 0.49
CA HIS A 207 -10.93 -7.75 -0.16
C HIS A 207 -11.13 -8.44 -1.52
N LEU A 208 -10.11 -9.18 -1.99
CA LEU A 208 -10.19 -10.02 -3.18
C LEU A 208 -10.87 -11.36 -2.85
N ASN A 209 -11.71 -11.85 -3.77
CA ASN A 209 -12.22 -13.22 -3.66
C ASN A 209 -11.10 -14.23 -3.93
N VAL A 210 -11.32 -15.50 -3.55
CA VAL A 210 -10.30 -16.57 -3.66
C VAL A 210 -9.79 -16.76 -5.09
N SER A 211 -10.65 -16.62 -6.09
CA SER A 211 -10.27 -16.72 -7.50
C SER A 211 -9.32 -15.59 -7.89
N ASP A 212 -9.65 -14.36 -7.54
CA ASP A 212 -8.83 -13.18 -7.85
C ASP A 212 -7.50 -13.20 -7.10
N GLN A 213 -7.46 -13.68 -5.84
CA GLN A 213 -6.20 -13.89 -5.13
C GLN A 213 -5.29 -14.88 -5.87
N HIS A 214 -5.85 -15.97 -6.38
CA HIS A 214 -5.09 -16.96 -7.16
C HIS A 214 -4.60 -16.40 -8.49
N LEU A 215 -5.48 -15.75 -9.25
CA LEU A 215 -5.15 -15.16 -10.56
C LEU A 215 -4.13 -14.03 -10.44
N CYS A 216 -4.26 -13.18 -9.42
CA CYS A 216 -3.32 -12.11 -9.12
C CYS A 216 -1.92 -12.65 -8.84
N ARG A 217 -1.85 -13.71 -8.01
CA ARG A 217 -0.59 -14.39 -7.74
C ARG A 217 -0.01 -15.01 -9.02
N GLN A 218 -0.79 -15.76 -9.80
CA GLN A 218 -0.32 -16.38 -11.04
C GLN A 218 0.20 -15.34 -12.04
N HIS A 219 -0.48 -14.20 -12.15
CA HIS A 219 -0.07 -13.10 -13.00
C HIS A 219 1.31 -12.58 -12.59
N LEU A 220 1.51 -12.22 -11.33
CA LEU A 220 2.80 -11.75 -10.82
C LEU A 220 3.88 -12.86 -10.85
N GLU A 221 3.53 -14.12 -10.59
CA GLU A 221 4.45 -15.27 -10.71
C GLU A 221 5.00 -15.41 -12.14
N SER A 222 4.17 -15.11 -13.16
CA SER A 222 4.61 -15.16 -14.56
C SER A 222 5.71 -14.14 -14.89
N PHE A 223 5.83 -13.07 -14.10
CA PHE A 223 6.93 -12.09 -14.17
C PHE A 223 8.09 -12.38 -13.22
N GLY A 224 8.08 -13.52 -12.51
CA GLY A 224 9.17 -13.99 -11.66
C GLY A 224 9.13 -13.49 -10.21
N TYR A 225 8.02 -12.91 -9.76
CA TYR A 225 7.88 -12.48 -8.37
C TYR A 225 7.79 -13.67 -7.40
N GLN A 226 8.24 -13.46 -6.18
CA GLN A 226 8.08 -14.37 -5.04
C GLN A 226 7.28 -13.69 -3.93
N PHE A 227 6.64 -14.46 -3.05
CA PHE A 227 5.53 -13.92 -2.24
C PHE A 227 5.61 -14.27 -0.77
N ILE A 228 5.21 -13.29 0.05
CA ILE A 228 4.80 -13.50 1.43
C ILE A 228 3.48 -12.76 1.70
N SER A 229 2.52 -13.47 2.28
CA SER A 229 1.24 -12.88 2.70
C SER A 229 1.25 -12.63 4.20
N THR A 230 0.71 -11.48 4.60
CA THR A 230 0.28 -11.18 5.97
C THR A 230 -1.19 -11.59 6.10
N SER A 231 -1.88 -11.14 7.17
CA SER A 231 -3.32 -11.38 7.32
C SER A 231 -4.19 -10.58 6.34
N ARG A 232 -3.66 -9.50 5.73
CA ARG A 232 -4.43 -8.62 4.86
C ARG A 232 -3.77 -8.35 3.51
N ASP A 233 -2.44 -8.35 3.50
CA ASP A 233 -1.63 -7.86 2.40
C ASP A 233 -0.76 -8.97 1.83
N THR A 234 -0.42 -8.86 0.56
CA THR A 234 0.56 -9.71 -0.09
C THR A 234 1.71 -8.87 -0.60
N LEU A 235 2.91 -9.22 -0.14
CA LEU A 235 4.17 -8.67 -0.60
C LEU A 235 4.75 -9.60 -1.67
N ALA A 236 4.81 -9.11 -2.90
CA ALA A 236 5.49 -9.73 -4.03
C ALA A 236 6.84 -9.04 -4.25
N VAL A 237 7.92 -9.82 -4.35
CA VAL A 237 9.30 -9.33 -4.47
C VAL A 237 9.99 -10.00 -5.64
N LEU A 238 10.65 -9.21 -6.48
CA LEU A 238 11.61 -9.72 -7.45
C LEU A 238 12.96 -10.00 -6.78
N GLU A 239 13.50 -11.18 -7.03
CA GLU A 239 14.82 -11.56 -6.56
C GLU A 239 15.87 -10.58 -7.09
N SER A 240 16.66 -10.01 -6.19
CA SER A 240 17.70 -9.04 -6.52
C SER A 240 18.82 -9.10 -5.46
N PRO A 241 20.08 -8.81 -5.84
CA PRO A 241 21.19 -8.79 -4.87
C PRO A 241 20.93 -7.89 -3.65
N GLN A 242 20.18 -6.79 -3.84
CA GLN A 242 19.81 -5.83 -2.80
C GLN A 242 18.85 -6.44 -1.76
N LEU A 243 17.88 -7.22 -2.21
CA LEU A 243 16.83 -7.78 -1.34
C LEU A 243 17.10 -9.22 -0.89
N HIS A 244 17.98 -9.96 -1.58
CA HIS A 244 18.25 -11.39 -1.34
C HIS A 244 18.42 -11.75 0.14
N LYS A 245 19.29 -11.02 0.84
CA LYS A 245 19.56 -11.29 2.26
C LYS A 245 18.34 -11.04 3.14
N ALA A 246 17.60 -9.96 2.90
CA ALA A 246 16.40 -9.64 3.66
C ALA A 246 15.26 -10.61 3.36
N TRP A 247 15.13 -11.00 2.10
CA TRP A 247 14.18 -12.01 1.65
C TRP A 247 14.42 -13.36 2.33
N ASN A 248 15.67 -13.84 2.34
CA ASN A 248 16.06 -15.07 3.04
C ASN A 248 15.78 -15.02 4.56
N ILE A 249 15.95 -13.86 5.20
CA ILE A 249 15.59 -13.68 6.61
C ILE A 249 14.07 -13.88 6.81
N VAL A 250 13.28 -13.28 5.93
CA VAL A 250 11.81 -13.30 6.01
C VAL A 250 11.25 -14.69 5.72
N ILE A 251 11.75 -15.41 4.71
CA ILE A 251 11.25 -16.75 4.35
C ILE A 251 11.85 -17.87 5.21
N GLY A 252 13.11 -17.74 5.65
CA GLY A 252 13.85 -18.78 6.39
C GLY A 252 13.55 -18.84 7.89
N THR A 253 12.64 -17.99 8.39
CA THR A 253 12.16 -17.99 9.77
C THR A 253 10.78 -18.63 9.94
N ARG A 254 10.26 -19.26 8.87
CA ARG A 254 9.05 -20.10 8.91
C ARG A 254 9.31 -21.45 9.55
#